data_AF-A0A6N2DLY8-F1
#
_entry.id   AF-A0A6N2DLY8-F1
#
_cell.length_a   1.000
_cell.length_b   1.000
_cell.length_c   1.000
_cell.angle_alpha   90.00
_cell.angle_beta   90.00
_cell.angle_gamma   90.00
#
_symmetry.space_group_name_H-M   'P 1'
#
loop_
_entity.id
_entity.type
_entity.pdbx_description
1 polymer ?
#
loop_
_entity_poly.entity_id
_entity_poly.type
_entity_poly.pdbx_seq_one_letter_code
_entity_poly.pdbx_strand_id
1 'polypeptide(L)'
;MWAVHDKKEANVLTTLAVTANSFVSNAVTAQEIPEEDLNPIALELKELVWGFGAFAVFALVLRYAIWPKLNGSIQGRTERITANHADAAATTASAQGDVADYEAARAAARAEGQAIVDEARAQLEAERTERIAEVNRGIAARRAAAVAEVEAAQEAARAEVEAAVASVTSTVTLLALGREPDPDVLRNVVTSTVNAGAAQ
;
A
#
# COMPACT_ATOMS: atom_id res chain seq x y z
N MET A 1 41.26 -43.46 -130.21
CA MET A 1 40.21 -42.52 -130.63
C MET A 1 39.67 -41.83 -129.39
N TRP A 2 40.04 -40.59 -129.10
CA TRP A 2 41.35 -40.16 -128.56
C TRP A 2 41.06 -39.12 -127.46
N ALA A 3 41.96 -39.07 -126.50
CA ALA A 3 41.97 -38.22 -125.32
C ALA A 3 41.60 -36.74 -125.56
N VAL A 4 40.45 -36.29 -125.05
CA VAL A 4 40.20 -34.88 -124.65
C VAL A 4 39.03 -34.85 -123.65
N HIS A 5 39.30 -34.99 -122.34
CA HIS A 5 38.56 -34.26 -121.28
C HIS A 5 39.14 -34.38 -119.86
N ASP A 6 40.33 -34.97 -119.71
CA ASP A 6 41.04 -35.23 -118.44
C ASP A 6 41.74 -34.00 -117.82
N LYS A 7 41.06 -32.83 -117.76
CA LYS A 7 41.67 -31.62 -117.15
C LYS A 7 40.73 -30.74 -116.31
N LYS A 8 39.45 -31.05 -116.19
CA LYS A 8 38.49 -30.19 -115.46
C LYS A 8 38.17 -30.62 -114.03
N GLU A 9 38.41 -31.87 -113.65
CA GLU A 9 38.05 -32.34 -112.29
C GLU A 9 39.20 -32.23 -111.26
N ALA A 10 40.46 -32.12 -111.70
CA ALA A 10 41.60 -31.90 -110.81
C ALA A 10 41.75 -30.44 -110.32
N ASN A 11 41.05 -29.48 -110.93
CA ASN A 11 41.20 -28.06 -110.60
C ASN A 11 40.21 -27.57 -109.51
N VAL A 12 39.14 -28.32 -109.24
CA VAL A 12 38.12 -27.93 -108.25
C VAL A 12 38.56 -28.23 -106.82
N LEU A 13 39.26 -29.36 -106.61
CA LEU A 13 39.80 -29.75 -105.29
C LEU A 13 41.08 -28.99 -104.93
N THR A 14 41.80 -28.44 -105.91
CA THR A 14 42.98 -27.59 -105.68
C THR A 14 42.59 -26.12 -105.40
N THR A 15 41.46 -25.65 -105.93
CA THR A 15 40.97 -24.27 -105.73
C THR A 15 40.33 -24.06 -104.35
N LEU A 16 39.76 -25.11 -103.73
CA LEU A 16 39.23 -25.06 -102.36
C LEU A 16 40.33 -25.12 -101.28
N ALA A 17 41.50 -25.70 -101.57
CA ALA A 17 42.64 -25.72 -100.63
C ALA A 17 43.48 -24.41 -100.67
N VAL A 18 43.56 -23.74 -101.83
CA VAL A 18 44.33 -22.48 -102.00
C VAL A 18 43.61 -21.25 -101.42
N THR A 19 42.28 -21.30 -101.29
CA THR A 19 41.51 -20.20 -100.69
C THR A 19 41.53 -20.23 -99.15
N ALA A 20 41.82 -21.38 -98.53
CA ALA A 20 42.00 -21.46 -97.07
C ALA A 20 43.40 -21.03 -96.60
N ASN A 21 44.42 -21.16 -97.46
CA ASN A 21 45.82 -20.89 -97.09
C ASN A 21 46.33 -19.49 -97.45
N SER A 22 45.53 -18.67 -98.15
CA SER A 22 45.87 -17.28 -98.50
C SER A 22 45.29 -16.23 -97.56
N PHE A 23 44.39 -16.62 -96.64
CA PHE A 23 43.86 -15.74 -95.59
C PHE A 23 44.70 -15.74 -94.30
N VAL A 24 45.71 -16.61 -94.20
CA VAL A 24 46.56 -16.77 -93.00
C VAL A 24 47.99 -16.24 -93.21
N SER A 25 48.38 -15.78 -94.40
CA SER A 25 49.78 -15.39 -94.70
C SER A 25 50.00 -13.98 -95.24
N ASN A 26 49.03 -13.06 -95.13
CA ASN A 26 49.28 -11.66 -95.46
C ASN A 26 49.18 -10.76 -94.23
N ALA A 27 50.31 -10.10 -93.94
CA ALA A 27 50.53 -9.03 -92.97
C ALA A 27 50.75 -9.46 -91.50
N VAL A 28 51.83 -10.21 -91.30
CA VAL A 28 52.82 -9.79 -90.28
C VAL A 28 53.32 -8.39 -90.70
N THR A 29 52.70 -7.35 -90.18
CA THR A 29 53.35 -6.05 -89.96
C THR A 29 53.85 -6.07 -88.53
N ALA A 30 55.17 -6.04 -88.36
CA ALA A 30 55.81 -5.82 -87.08
C ALA A 30 55.35 -4.46 -86.52
N GLN A 31 54.42 -4.51 -85.58
CA GLN A 31 54.20 -3.45 -84.61
C GLN A 31 54.62 -4.02 -83.26
N GLU A 32 55.76 -3.56 -82.75
CA GLU A 32 56.21 -3.84 -81.38
C GLU A 32 55.22 -3.23 -80.38
N ILE A 33 54.34 -4.05 -79.80
CA ILE A 33 53.68 -3.84 -78.50
C ILE A 33 53.28 -5.25 -77.97
N PRO A 34 53.15 -5.49 -76.66
CA PRO A 34 54.15 -5.69 -75.63
C PRO A 34 54.12 -7.15 -75.12
N GLU A 35 55.27 -7.79 -74.89
CA GLU A 35 55.31 -8.99 -74.04
C GLU A 35 55.90 -8.60 -72.68
N GLU A 36 55.11 -7.84 -71.91
CA GLU A 36 55.24 -7.89 -70.46
C GLU A 36 54.38 -9.06 -69.99
N ASP A 37 55.07 -10.02 -69.40
CA ASP A 37 54.58 -11.28 -68.83
C ASP A 37 53.37 -11.03 -67.91
N LEU A 38 52.17 -11.11 -68.48
CA LEU A 38 50.87 -11.07 -67.80
C LEU A 38 50.74 -12.30 -66.91
N ASN A 39 51.32 -12.22 -65.72
CA ASN A 39 51.12 -13.22 -64.68
C ASN A 39 49.79 -12.93 -63.96
N PRO A 40 48.73 -13.75 -64.10
CA PRO A 40 47.39 -13.49 -63.55
C PRO A 40 47.30 -13.60 -62.02
N ILE A 41 48.43 -13.72 -61.33
CA ILE A 41 48.56 -13.71 -59.87
C ILE A 41 49.51 -12.59 -59.40
N ALA A 42 50.30 -11.98 -60.29
CA ALA A 42 51.17 -10.87 -59.93
C ALA A 42 50.37 -9.58 -59.93
N LEU A 43 50.01 -9.12 -58.73
CA LEU A 43 49.50 -7.76 -58.57
C LEU A 43 50.56 -6.79 -59.11
N GLU A 44 50.22 -6.05 -60.15
CA GLU A 44 51.03 -4.91 -60.56
C GLU A 44 51.06 -3.90 -59.41
N LEU A 45 52.26 -3.53 -58.96
CA LEU A 45 52.45 -2.68 -57.78
C LEU A 45 51.68 -1.35 -57.88
N LYS A 46 51.45 -0.84 -59.09
CA LYS A 46 50.67 0.38 -59.31
C LYS A 46 49.20 0.23 -58.91
N GLU A 47 48.58 -0.92 -59.17
CA GLU A 47 47.16 -1.17 -58.89
C GLU A 47 46.96 -1.44 -57.41
N LEU A 48 47.92 -2.11 -56.79
CA LEU A 48 47.98 -2.27 -55.35
C LEU A 48 48.11 -0.91 -54.65
N VAL A 49 48.97 -0.01 -55.13
CA VAL A 49 49.13 1.33 -54.51
C VAL A 49 47.87 2.18 -54.65
N TRP A 50 47.21 2.18 -55.81
CA TRP A 50 45.97 2.95 -56.00
C TRP A 50 44.78 2.36 -55.23
N GLY A 51 44.62 1.03 -55.26
CA GLY A 51 43.59 0.32 -54.50
C GLY A 51 43.81 0.42 -52.99
N PHE A 52 45.05 0.27 -52.53
CA PHE A 52 45.42 0.48 -51.12
C PHE A 52 45.25 1.93 -50.72
N GLY A 53 45.56 2.90 -51.59
CA GLY A 53 45.33 4.32 -51.32
C GLY A 53 43.85 4.64 -51.12
N ALA A 54 42.98 4.17 -52.01
CA ALA A 54 41.53 4.31 -51.86
C ALA A 54 41.01 3.61 -50.59
N PHE A 55 41.49 2.39 -50.32
CA PHE A 55 41.15 1.64 -49.11
C PHE A 55 41.64 2.35 -47.83
N ALA A 56 42.84 2.92 -47.84
CA ALA A 56 43.41 3.64 -46.71
C ALA A 56 42.62 4.90 -46.41
N VAL A 57 42.26 5.70 -47.43
CA VAL A 57 41.38 6.87 -47.25
C VAL A 57 40.03 6.45 -46.68
N PHE A 58 39.43 5.39 -47.21
CA PHE A 58 38.18 4.84 -46.68
C PHE A 58 38.33 4.35 -45.23
N ALA A 59 39.42 3.65 -44.90
CA ALA A 59 39.72 3.20 -43.55
C ALA A 59 39.92 4.37 -42.57
N LEU A 60 40.53 5.47 -43.01
CA LEU A 60 40.64 6.70 -42.21
C LEU A 60 39.27 7.32 -41.94
N VAL A 61 38.39 7.39 -42.94
CA VAL A 61 37.01 7.87 -42.76
C VAL A 61 36.25 6.99 -41.76
N LEU A 62 36.35 5.67 -41.88
CA LEU A 62 35.78 4.73 -40.91
C LEU A 62 36.34 4.98 -39.49
N ARG A 63 37.65 5.14 -39.38
CA ARG A 63 38.35 5.30 -38.10
C ARG A 63 38.01 6.60 -37.38
N TYR A 64 37.83 7.70 -38.11
CA TYR A 64 37.59 9.02 -37.53
C TYR A 64 36.12 9.43 -37.49
N ALA A 65 35.30 9.04 -38.47
CA ALA A 65 33.90 9.46 -38.53
C ALA A 65 32.93 8.41 -38.00
N ILE A 66 33.10 7.13 -38.37
CA ILE A 66 32.12 6.08 -38.08
C ILE A 66 32.37 5.43 -36.71
N TRP A 67 33.62 5.08 -36.42
CA TRP A 67 34.00 4.41 -35.17
C TRP A 67 33.57 5.16 -33.89
N PRO A 68 33.77 6.48 -33.73
CA PRO A 68 33.32 7.17 -32.51
C PRO A 68 31.80 7.14 -32.34
N LYS A 69 31.04 7.20 -33.43
CA LYS A 69 29.57 7.15 -33.38
C LYS A 69 29.07 5.76 -32.99
N LEU A 70 29.70 4.71 -33.53
CA LEU A 70 29.38 3.33 -33.16
C LEU A 70 29.69 3.05 -31.69
N ASN A 71 30.89 3.43 -31.24
CA ASN A 71 31.31 3.22 -29.85
C ASN A 71 30.40 3.99 -28.87
N GLY A 72 30.06 5.23 -29.18
CA GLY A 72 29.11 6.02 -28.39
C GLY A 72 27.73 5.37 -28.27
N SER A 73 27.24 4.72 -29.34
CA SER A 73 25.94 4.03 -29.31
C SER A 73 25.95 2.78 -28.42
N ILE A 74 27.04 2.02 -28.41
CA ILE A 74 27.20 0.84 -27.56
C ILE A 74 27.31 1.27 -26.10
N GLN A 75 28.18 2.26 -25.82
CA GLN A 75 28.35 2.81 -24.47
C GLN A 75 27.04 3.37 -23.91
N GLY A 76 26.31 4.19 -24.70
CA GLY A 76 25.06 4.79 -24.27
C GLY A 76 23.94 3.78 -24.04
N ARG A 77 23.93 2.64 -24.74
CA ARG A 77 23.00 1.54 -24.45
C ARG A 77 23.35 0.86 -23.13
N THR A 78 24.63 0.56 -22.90
CA THR A 78 25.09 -0.07 -21.65
C THR A 78 24.80 0.82 -20.46
N GLU A 79 25.15 2.11 -20.55
CA GLU A 79 24.91 3.10 -19.49
C GLU A 79 23.42 3.24 -19.18
N ARG A 80 22.57 3.31 -20.21
CA ARG A 80 21.12 3.36 -20.01
C ARG A 80 20.57 2.09 -19.37
N ILE A 81 21.08 0.92 -19.73
CA ILE A 81 20.65 -0.35 -19.09
C ILE A 81 21.04 -0.35 -17.62
N THR A 82 22.28 0.02 -17.29
CA THR A 82 22.75 0.10 -15.90
C THR A 82 21.99 1.14 -15.10
N ALA A 83 21.72 2.31 -15.68
CA ALA A 83 20.92 3.36 -15.05
C ALA A 83 19.49 2.89 -14.80
N ASN A 84 18.83 2.31 -15.81
CA ASN A 84 17.47 1.78 -15.66
C ASN A 84 17.38 0.69 -14.56
N HIS A 85 18.40 -0.17 -14.43
CA HIS A 85 18.45 -1.16 -13.35
C HIS A 85 18.63 -0.50 -11.98
N ALA A 86 19.50 0.49 -11.86
CA ALA A 86 19.69 1.26 -10.64
C ALA A 86 18.41 2.01 -10.24
N ASP A 87 17.76 2.68 -11.18
CA ASP A 87 16.52 3.42 -10.96
C ASP A 87 15.37 2.49 -10.57
N ALA A 88 15.25 1.33 -11.21
CA ALA A 88 14.25 0.33 -10.85
C ALA A 88 14.49 -0.24 -9.44
N ALA A 89 15.75 -0.51 -9.08
CA ALA A 89 16.10 -0.94 -7.73
C ALA A 89 15.81 0.15 -6.68
N ALA A 90 16.15 1.40 -6.97
CA ALA A 90 15.87 2.53 -6.09
C ALA A 90 14.35 2.76 -5.91
N THR A 91 13.58 2.68 -6.99
CA THR A 91 12.11 2.78 -6.95
C THR A 91 11.50 1.65 -6.14
N THR A 92 11.99 0.41 -6.33
CA THR A 92 11.54 -0.75 -5.56
C THR A 92 11.85 -0.58 -4.07
N ALA A 93 13.06 -0.10 -3.74
CA ALA A 93 13.46 0.16 -2.35
C ALA A 93 12.60 1.26 -1.71
N SER A 94 12.33 2.35 -2.44
CA SER A 94 11.42 3.42 -1.96
C SER A 94 10.01 2.89 -1.72
N ALA A 95 9.45 2.12 -2.65
CA ALA A 95 8.12 1.54 -2.50
C ALA A 95 8.03 0.56 -1.32
N GLN A 96 9.08 -0.23 -1.08
CA GLN A 96 9.17 -1.09 0.10
C GLN A 96 9.24 -0.26 1.40
N GLY A 97 9.96 0.86 1.39
CA GLY A 97 9.97 1.83 2.48
C GLY A 97 8.59 2.39 2.77
N ASP A 98 7.89 2.87 1.74
CA ASP A 98 6.53 3.43 1.86
C ASP A 98 5.53 2.40 2.41
N VAL A 99 5.65 1.13 1.98
CA VAL A 99 4.83 0.03 2.51
C VAL A 99 5.14 -0.22 3.99
N ALA A 100 6.41 -0.26 4.37
CA ALA A 100 6.81 -0.46 5.76
C ALA A 100 6.30 0.68 6.66
N ASP A 101 6.40 1.92 6.21
CA ASP A 101 5.91 3.10 6.92
C ASP A 101 4.38 3.07 7.04
N TYR A 102 3.66 2.70 5.97
CA TYR A 102 2.22 2.54 6.01
C TYR A 102 1.77 1.42 6.96
N GLU A 103 2.45 0.27 6.94
CA GLU A 103 2.17 -0.83 7.87
C GLU A 103 2.43 -0.44 9.32
N ALA A 104 3.51 0.29 9.59
CA ALA A 104 3.82 0.83 10.91
C ALA A 104 2.75 1.83 11.37
N ALA A 105 2.35 2.77 10.51
CA ALA A 105 1.28 3.73 10.81
C ALA A 105 -0.06 3.02 11.07
N ARG A 106 -0.38 1.98 10.30
CA ARG A 106 -1.59 1.17 10.50
C ARG A 106 -1.55 0.39 11.80
N ALA A 107 -0.40 -0.15 12.19
CA ALA A 107 -0.23 -0.83 13.47
C ALA A 107 -0.37 0.15 14.65
N ALA A 108 0.26 1.33 14.55
CA ALA A 108 0.14 2.40 15.53
C ALA A 108 -1.31 2.87 15.69
N ALA A 109 -2.02 3.15 14.59
CA ALA A 109 -3.42 3.57 14.63
C ALA A 109 -4.35 2.50 15.25
N ARG A 110 -4.06 1.20 15.04
CA ARG A 110 -4.79 0.13 15.71
C ARG A 110 -4.52 0.08 17.21
N ALA A 111 -3.27 0.24 17.62
CA ALA A 111 -2.90 0.26 19.03
C ALA A 111 -3.54 1.47 19.75
N GLU A 112 -3.51 2.65 19.12
CA GLU A 112 -4.18 3.86 19.63
C GLU A 112 -5.70 3.66 19.72
N GLY A 113 -6.32 3.09 18.68
CA GLY A 113 -7.76 2.77 18.71
C GLY A 113 -8.14 1.79 19.83
N GLN A 114 -7.30 0.78 20.09
CA GLN A 114 -7.51 -0.13 21.23
C GLN A 114 -7.35 0.60 22.57
N ALA A 115 -6.33 1.45 22.72
CA ALA A 115 -6.12 2.24 23.92
C ALA A 115 -7.30 3.17 24.22
N ILE A 116 -7.85 3.85 23.20
CA ILE A 116 -9.05 4.70 23.34
C ILE A 116 -10.26 3.88 23.80
N VAL A 117 -10.47 2.69 23.23
CA VAL A 117 -11.58 1.83 23.62
C VAL A 117 -11.44 1.35 25.06
N ASP A 118 -10.24 0.97 25.47
CA ASP A 118 -9.98 0.49 26.82
C ASP A 118 -10.09 1.63 27.85
N GLU A 119 -9.61 2.83 27.51
CA GLU A 119 -9.80 4.02 28.33
C GLU A 119 -11.29 4.40 28.45
N ALA A 120 -12.05 4.39 27.35
CA ALA A 120 -13.48 4.66 27.37
C ALA A 120 -14.25 3.63 28.22
N ARG A 121 -13.86 2.35 28.16
CA ARG A 121 -14.43 1.30 29.04
C ARG A 121 -14.10 1.57 30.50
N ALA A 122 -12.86 1.92 30.82
CA ALA A 122 -12.45 2.21 32.19
C ALA A 122 -13.21 3.43 32.76
N GLN A 123 -13.37 4.50 31.96
CA GLN A 123 -14.16 5.67 32.34
C GLN A 123 -15.64 5.32 32.53
N LEU A 124 -16.23 4.53 31.63
CA LEU A 124 -17.63 4.11 31.73
C LEU A 124 -17.89 3.24 32.97
N GLU A 125 -17.01 2.30 33.29
CA GLU A 125 -17.15 1.47 34.50
C GLU A 125 -16.96 2.30 35.79
N ALA A 126 -16.08 3.30 35.77
CA ALA A 126 -15.94 4.23 36.88
C ALA A 126 -17.21 5.06 37.09
N GLU A 127 -17.76 5.67 36.02
CA GLU A 127 -19.02 6.42 36.10
C GLU A 127 -20.17 5.51 36.53
N ARG A 128 -20.26 4.30 35.98
CA ARG A 128 -21.29 3.32 36.36
C ARG A 128 -21.23 3.00 37.86
N THR A 129 -20.03 2.78 38.39
CA THR A 129 -19.83 2.50 39.81
C THR A 129 -20.22 3.69 40.68
N GLU A 130 -19.84 4.91 40.28
CA GLU A 130 -20.20 6.14 40.98
C GLU A 130 -21.72 6.38 40.97
N ARG A 131 -22.39 6.22 39.83
CA ARG A 131 -23.85 6.34 39.69
C ARG A 131 -24.57 5.34 40.57
N ILE A 132 -24.12 4.08 40.61
CA ILE A 132 -24.70 3.05 41.48
C ILE A 132 -24.50 3.45 42.96
N ALA A 133 -23.32 3.95 43.34
CA ALA A 133 -23.06 4.39 44.70
C ALA A 133 -23.91 5.62 45.08
N GLU A 134 -24.12 6.57 44.17
CA GLU A 134 -25.01 7.72 44.34
C GLU A 134 -26.47 7.28 44.54
N VAL A 135 -26.98 6.40 43.68
CA VAL A 135 -28.34 5.86 43.79
C VAL A 135 -28.51 5.10 45.11
N ASN A 136 -27.54 4.29 45.51
CA ASN A 136 -27.59 3.56 46.78
C ASN A 136 -27.61 4.52 47.99
N ARG A 137 -26.79 5.59 47.97
CA ARG A 137 -26.85 6.64 48.99
C ARG A 137 -28.20 7.33 49.03
N GLY A 138 -28.78 7.65 47.88
CA GLY A 138 -30.11 8.24 47.77
C GLY A 138 -31.22 7.34 48.32
N ILE A 139 -31.17 6.03 48.02
CA ILE A 139 -32.10 5.04 48.55
C ILE A 139 -31.96 4.93 50.08
N ALA A 140 -30.74 4.86 50.60
CA ALA A 140 -30.49 4.79 52.04
C ALA A 140 -31.02 6.05 52.76
N ALA A 141 -30.78 7.23 52.20
CA ALA A 141 -31.30 8.50 52.74
C ALA A 141 -32.84 8.54 52.75
N ARG A 142 -33.50 8.13 51.66
CA ARG A 142 -34.97 8.05 51.59
C ARG A 142 -35.54 7.05 52.59
N ARG A 143 -34.87 5.90 52.78
CA ARG A 143 -35.27 4.91 53.79
C ARG A 143 -35.14 5.47 55.21
N ALA A 144 -34.04 6.15 55.51
CA ALA A 144 -33.84 6.79 56.82
C ALA A 144 -34.89 7.88 57.09
N ALA A 145 -35.20 8.72 56.09
CA ALA A 145 -36.26 9.72 56.19
C ALA A 145 -37.64 9.08 56.43
N ALA A 146 -37.98 8.02 55.69
CA ALA A 146 -39.25 7.31 55.87
C ALA A 146 -39.36 6.65 57.26
N VAL A 147 -38.27 6.10 57.80
CA VAL A 147 -38.25 5.57 59.16
C VAL A 147 -38.48 6.68 60.19
N ALA A 148 -37.81 7.82 60.05
CA ALA A 148 -38.00 8.97 60.94
C ALA A 148 -39.42 9.55 60.87
N GLU A 149 -40.03 9.60 59.68
CA GLU A 149 -41.44 10.01 59.50
C GLU A 149 -42.40 9.03 60.18
N VAL A 150 -42.15 7.72 60.06
CA VAL A 150 -42.96 6.70 60.75
C VAL A 150 -42.81 6.79 62.26
N GLU A 151 -41.61 7.02 62.78
CA GLU A 151 -41.36 7.23 64.22
C GLU A 151 -42.10 8.46 64.73
N ALA A 152 -41.99 9.60 64.02
CA ALA A 152 -42.71 10.82 64.37
C ALA A 152 -44.24 10.66 64.31
N ALA A 153 -44.75 9.93 63.30
CA ALA A 153 -46.17 9.63 63.20
C ALA A 153 -46.65 8.71 64.34
N GLN A 154 -45.84 7.73 64.75
CA GLN A 154 -46.15 6.88 65.91
C GLN A 154 -46.16 7.68 67.21
N GLU A 155 -45.21 8.60 67.41
CA GLU A 155 -45.18 9.48 68.58
C GLU A 155 -46.40 10.41 68.62
N ALA A 156 -46.77 11.02 67.50
CA ALA A 156 -47.96 11.85 67.39
C ALA A 156 -49.24 11.04 67.67
N ALA A 157 -49.38 9.85 67.08
CA ALA A 157 -50.53 8.97 67.32
C ALA A 157 -50.65 8.55 68.79
N ARG A 158 -49.52 8.26 69.46
CA ARG A 158 -49.51 7.95 70.91
C ARG A 158 -49.97 9.15 71.73
N ALA A 159 -49.46 10.36 71.42
CA ALA A 159 -49.87 11.58 72.12
C ALA A 159 -51.37 11.89 71.93
N GLU A 160 -51.92 11.65 70.75
CA GLU A 160 -53.37 11.79 70.48
C GLU A 160 -54.20 10.79 71.29
N VAL A 161 -53.76 9.52 71.36
CA VAL A 161 -54.43 8.49 72.19
C VAL A 161 -54.39 8.88 73.67
N GLU A 162 -53.24 9.33 74.19
CA GLU A 162 -53.12 9.79 75.58
C GLU A 162 -54.05 10.97 75.88
N ALA A 163 -54.12 11.96 74.98
CA ALA A 163 -55.01 13.11 75.13
C ALA A 163 -56.48 12.71 75.11
N ALA A 164 -56.87 11.78 74.21
CA ALA A 164 -58.23 11.27 74.13
C ALA A 164 -58.62 10.49 75.41
N VAL A 165 -57.73 9.62 75.91
CA VAL A 165 -57.95 8.87 77.15
C VAL A 165 -58.08 9.82 78.34
N ALA A 166 -57.18 10.79 78.49
CA ALA A 166 -57.24 11.78 79.57
C ALA A 166 -58.56 12.58 79.55
N SER A 167 -59.03 12.98 78.36
CA SER A 167 -60.31 13.67 78.18
C SER A 167 -61.51 12.82 78.60
N VAL A 168 -61.54 11.54 78.19
CA VAL A 168 -62.59 10.59 78.57
C VAL A 168 -62.57 10.35 80.09
N THR A 169 -61.40 10.10 80.67
CA THR A 169 -61.28 9.90 82.14
C THR A 169 -61.73 11.14 82.90
N SER A 170 -61.30 12.34 82.50
CA SER A 170 -61.72 13.60 83.13
C SER A 170 -63.25 13.77 83.11
N THR A 171 -63.89 13.49 81.97
CA THR A 171 -65.35 13.56 81.82
C THR A 171 -66.06 12.58 82.75
N VAL A 172 -65.59 11.33 82.84
CA VAL A 172 -66.16 10.31 83.73
C VAL A 172 -65.96 10.69 85.20
N THR A 173 -64.77 11.18 85.57
CA THR A 173 -64.45 11.62 86.93
C THR A 173 -65.31 12.82 87.36
N LEU A 174 -65.55 13.78 86.46
CA LEU A 174 -66.46 14.90 86.69
C LEU A 174 -67.89 14.40 86.95
N LEU A 175 -68.37 13.44 86.14
CA LEU A 175 -69.70 12.84 86.33
C LEU A 175 -69.83 12.10 87.66
N ALA A 176 -68.78 11.42 88.11
CA ALA A 176 -68.80 10.59 89.31
C ALA A 176 -68.62 11.39 90.61
N LEU A 177 -67.76 12.41 90.63
CA LEU A 177 -67.39 13.17 91.82
C LEU A 177 -68.09 14.53 91.91
N GLY A 178 -68.68 15.03 90.82
CA GLY A 178 -69.33 16.35 90.75
C GLY A 178 -68.36 17.52 90.93
N ARG A 179 -67.04 17.28 90.89
CA ARG A 179 -65.98 18.27 91.07
C ARG A 179 -64.89 18.04 90.01
N GLU A 180 -64.34 19.13 89.48
CA GLU A 180 -63.35 19.08 88.42
C GLU A 180 -62.02 18.49 88.94
N PRO A 181 -61.49 17.42 88.32
CA PRO A 181 -60.24 16.79 88.72
C PRO A 181 -59.02 17.64 88.31
N ASP A 182 -57.95 17.61 89.11
CA ASP A 182 -56.69 18.28 88.81
C ASP A 182 -56.03 17.64 87.56
N PRO A 183 -55.75 18.43 86.50
CA PRO A 183 -55.24 17.92 85.24
C PRO A 183 -53.84 17.30 85.35
N ASP A 184 -52.97 17.78 86.25
CA ASP A 184 -51.59 17.30 86.35
C ASP A 184 -51.53 15.93 87.07
N VAL A 185 -52.37 15.75 88.09
CA VAL A 185 -52.49 14.46 88.80
C VAL A 185 -53.10 13.41 87.88
N LEU A 186 -54.14 13.77 87.14
CA LEU A 186 -54.82 12.85 86.21
C LEU A 186 -53.86 12.37 85.11
N ARG A 187 -53.07 13.28 84.54
CA ARG A 187 -52.05 12.96 83.52
C ARG A 187 -51.03 11.97 84.05
N ASN A 188 -50.48 12.20 85.25
CA ASN A 188 -49.50 11.31 85.86
C ASN A 188 -50.06 9.90 86.11
N VAL A 189 -51.31 9.78 86.58
CA VAL A 189 -51.96 8.48 86.80
C VAL A 189 -52.16 7.74 85.47
N VAL A 190 -52.67 8.41 84.44
CA VAL A 190 -52.90 7.81 83.11
C VAL A 190 -51.58 7.36 82.47
N THR A 191 -50.54 8.19 82.49
CA THR A 191 -49.23 7.80 81.95
C THR A 191 -48.65 6.59 82.71
N SER A 192 -48.83 6.52 84.03
CA SER A 192 -48.37 5.38 84.83
C SER A 192 -49.11 4.08 84.50
N THR A 193 -50.42 4.12 84.25
CA THR A 193 -51.23 2.94 83.92
C THR A 193 -51.01 2.48 82.48
N VAL A 194 -50.86 3.42 81.53
CA VAL A 194 -50.53 3.12 80.13
C VAL A 194 -49.15 2.45 80.04
N ASN A 195 -48.14 2.99 80.71
CA ASN A 195 -46.80 2.39 80.72
C ASN A 195 -46.75 1.03 81.43
N ALA A 196 -47.53 0.83 82.50
CA ALA A 196 -47.63 -0.46 83.19
C ALA A 196 -48.36 -1.54 82.37
N GLY A 197 -49.31 -1.15 81.52
CA GLY A 197 -50.04 -2.05 80.61
C GLY A 197 -49.22 -2.48 79.39
N ALA A 198 -48.27 -1.66 78.92
CA ALA A 198 -47.39 -1.98 77.80
C ALA A 198 -46.25 -2.95 78.14
N ALA A 199 -46.00 -3.22 79.43
CA ALA A 199 -44.93 -4.09 79.92
C ALA A 199 -45.37 -5.53 80.24
N GLN A 200 -46.68 -5.83 80.13
CA GLN A 200 -47.25 -7.18 80.20
C GLN A 200 -47.45 -7.74 78.79
#